data_AF-A0A1J5MG45-F1
#
_entry.id   AF-A0A1J5MG45-F1
#
_cell.length_a   1.000
_cell.length_b   1.000
_cell.length_c   1.000
_cell.angle_alpha   90.00
_cell.angle_beta   90.00
_cell.angle_gamma   90.00
#
_symmetry.space_group_name_H-M   'P 1'
#
loop_
_entity.id
_entity.type
_entity.pdbx_description
1 polymer ?
#
loop_
_entity_poly.entity_id
_entity_poly.type
_entity_poly.pdbx_seq_one_letter_code
_entity_poly.pdbx_strand_id
1 'polypeptide(L)'
;MHFIKMLSRVTLIFSFVISCSHVPDSAKTRILFIGNSYTYYNSSPELLKSMVKEKFPNHEIEIKLVSQGGMTLKRHWEEGHALETIKSKDWDYVVLQEQSKLGMGLIIDNDIYFGNTDNFFEYARKFNTEIKNIGAKTVFFMTWSTKNKPNEQVILTHAYNQIASELDAILAPVGLVWDKLRVNNSLSLYDPDGSHPSEYGSFLVASTIFSTIFKESTEGLSNKISGFRLSSRGEPSEEEEILLQLNQKNIEFIQKSSWNVVSKLAKKGGYLKLNEPTTTYSIPEIIIGDEINSEKIDGRWYGTSTYNNVYLGLILDITSQSTGMEAEISFFTPDRTDMLKVKKVVVEDDLLKVIISDSIRNMNSKIRFTLKNGVLEGVSESFGGNIKNYKNWNLSRDNIKGGVDLEQLLNMISDFNVDIKNRNYIEASLRHYNKYSKLVGEEYKPSENYLNAQAYNYFQSGENELGMDVLSLVLEFYPNSINTYISYGEALNRLGKQKEAIDIFKKGIEIALKNEDPLLPVIQSNLDDLNENKALDEIPPPPPPPNR
;
A
#
# COMPACT_ATOMS: atom_id res chain seq x y z
N MET A 1 10.76 65.22 -78.95
CA MET A 1 9.47 65.06 -78.23
C MET A 1 8.55 64.23 -79.13
N HIS A 2 8.59 62.89 -79.17
CA HIS A 2 8.27 61.89 -78.13
C HIS A 2 6.96 62.18 -77.41
N PHE A 3 5.89 61.47 -77.75
CA PHE A 3 5.34 60.38 -76.91
C PHE A 3 4.29 59.56 -77.67
N ILE A 4 4.61 58.28 -77.90
CA ILE A 4 3.72 57.22 -78.39
C ILE A 4 3.15 56.52 -77.16
N LYS A 5 1.82 56.39 -77.04
CA LYS A 5 1.17 55.48 -76.07
C LYS A 5 0.81 54.18 -76.81
N MET A 6 1.53 53.11 -76.49
CA MET A 6 1.22 51.75 -76.94
C MET A 6 0.69 50.97 -75.72
N LEU A 7 -0.48 50.34 -75.89
CA LEU A 7 -1.09 49.44 -74.93
C LEU A 7 -0.27 48.14 -74.83
N SER A 8 0.14 47.77 -73.61
CA SER A 8 0.72 46.46 -73.31
C SER A 8 -0.33 45.59 -72.60
N ARG A 9 -0.77 44.52 -73.26
CA ARG A 9 -1.54 43.43 -72.65
C ARG A 9 -0.60 42.62 -71.75
N VAL A 10 -0.92 42.53 -70.45
CA VAL A 10 -0.24 41.63 -69.51
C VAL A 10 -1.04 40.34 -69.45
N THR A 11 -0.46 39.25 -69.97
CA THR A 11 -0.98 37.88 -69.81
C THR A 11 -0.48 37.34 -68.48
N LEU A 12 -1.38 37.14 -67.50
CA LEU A 12 -1.07 36.49 -66.23
C LEU A 12 -1.08 34.96 -66.44
N ILE A 13 0.07 34.31 -66.29
CA ILE A 13 0.20 32.85 -66.25
C ILE A 13 0.06 32.43 -64.78
N PHE A 14 -1.03 31.73 -64.45
CA PHE A 14 -1.22 31.07 -63.17
C PHE A 14 -0.45 29.73 -63.19
N SER A 15 0.70 29.66 -62.52
CA SER A 15 1.37 28.40 -62.23
C SER A 15 0.74 27.77 -60.99
N PHE A 16 0.00 26.68 -61.21
CA PHE A 16 -0.56 25.84 -60.15
C PHE A 16 0.59 25.01 -59.56
N VAL A 17 1.17 25.45 -58.44
CA VAL A 17 2.12 24.63 -57.67
C VAL A 17 1.31 23.67 -56.82
N ILE A 18 1.19 22.42 -57.27
CA ILE A 18 0.74 21.32 -56.43
C ILE A 18 1.85 21.05 -55.43
N SER A 19 1.84 21.74 -54.29
CA SER A 19 2.61 21.31 -53.12
C SER A 19 1.96 20.05 -52.59
N CYS A 20 2.44 18.89 -53.04
CA CYS A 20 2.36 17.67 -52.25
C CYS A 20 3.12 17.93 -50.94
N SER A 21 2.39 18.30 -49.89
CA SER A 21 2.89 18.20 -48.52
C SER A 21 3.19 16.72 -48.25
N HIS A 22 4.45 16.33 -48.43
CA HIS A 22 4.98 15.12 -47.82
C HIS A 22 4.82 15.28 -46.31
N VAL A 23 3.85 14.55 -45.74
CA VAL A 23 3.81 14.29 -44.31
C VAL A 23 5.11 13.55 -43.99
N PRO A 24 5.95 14.00 -43.04
CA PRO A 24 7.15 13.28 -42.67
C PRO A 24 6.78 11.85 -42.27
N ASP A 25 7.38 10.89 -42.98
CA ASP A 25 7.20 9.46 -42.79
C ASP A 25 7.82 9.07 -41.43
N SER A 26 6.97 8.65 -40.50
CA SER A 26 7.22 8.26 -39.09
C SER A 26 7.52 9.40 -38.08
N ALA A 27 6.49 9.75 -37.30
CA ALA A 27 6.69 10.46 -36.03
C ALA A 27 7.12 9.44 -34.97
N LYS A 28 8.13 9.80 -34.15
CA LYS A 28 8.58 9.02 -32.99
C LYS A 28 8.14 9.72 -31.71
N THR A 29 7.70 8.96 -30.72
CA THR A 29 7.43 9.48 -29.37
C THR A 29 8.03 8.56 -28.32
N ARG A 30 8.72 9.14 -27.34
CA ARG A 30 9.30 8.42 -26.20
C ARG A 30 8.65 8.89 -24.91
N ILE A 31 8.10 7.96 -24.14
CA ILE A 31 7.39 8.25 -22.90
C ILE A 31 8.03 7.48 -21.76
N LEU A 32 8.51 8.20 -20.74
CA LEU A 32 8.95 7.60 -19.48
C LEU A 32 7.86 7.74 -18.43
N PHE A 33 7.49 6.64 -17.79
CA PHE A 33 6.62 6.64 -16.62
C PHE A 33 7.45 6.50 -15.35
N ILE A 34 7.18 7.35 -14.36
CA ILE A 34 7.73 7.27 -13.00
C ILE A 34 6.55 7.16 -12.04
N GLY A 35 6.42 6.01 -11.38
CA GLY A 35 5.24 5.72 -10.57
C GLY A 35 5.37 4.49 -9.68
N ASN A 36 4.25 3.83 -9.42
CA ASN A 36 4.14 2.65 -8.55
C ASN A 36 3.06 1.69 -9.08
N SER A 37 2.42 0.94 -8.19
CA SER A 37 1.40 -0.05 -8.50
C SER A 37 0.20 0.50 -9.26
N TYR A 38 -0.13 1.79 -9.10
CA TYR A 38 -1.21 2.42 -9.88
C TYR A 38 -0.86 2.53 -11.37
N THR A 39 0.44 2.41 -11.72
CA THR A 39 0.94 2.47 -13.09
C THR A 39 1.24 1.07 -13.65
N TYR A 40 1.98 0.21 -12.93
CA TYR A 40 2.37 -1.10 -13.49
C TYR A 40 1.23 -2.13 -13.54
N TYR A 41 0.16 -1.98 -12.76
CA TYR A 41 -0.96 -2.93 -12.77
C TYR A 41 -1.55 -3.07 -14.18
N ASN A 42 -1.73 -4.33 -14.59
CA ASN A 42 -2.17 -4.75 -15.92
C ASN A 42 -1.35 -4.13 -17.06
N SER A 43 -0.07 -3.82 -16.82
CA SER A 43 0.85 -3.23 -17.79
C SER A 43 0.31 -1.97 -18.47
N SER A 44 -0.32 -1.07 -17.72
CA SER A 44 -0.99 0.11 -18.29
C SER A 44 -0.16 0.92 -19.31
N PRO A 45 1.16 1.10 -19.15
CA PRO A 45 1.99 1.74 -20.18
C PRO A 45 2.03 0.96 -21.52
N GLU A 46 2.10 -0.37 -21.50
CA GLU A 46 2.05 -1.18 -22.72
C GLU A 46 0.65 -1.17 -23.36
N LEU A 47 -0.42 -1.03 -22.57
CA LEU A 47 -1.76 -0.80 -23.13
C LEU A 47 -1.81 0.49 -23.96
N LEU A 48 -1.23 1.58 -23.44
CA LEU A 48 -1.12 2.85 -24.17
C LEU A 48 -0.30 2.66 -25.45
N LYS A 49 0.84 1.96 -25.38
CA LYS A 49 1.68 1.67 -26.55
C LYS A 49 0.91 0.99 -27.67
N SER A 50 0.10 -0.02 -27.32
CA SER A 50 -0.72 -0.74 -28.29
C SER A 50 -1.84 0.12 -28.86
N MET A 51 -2.46 0.99 -28.06
CA MET A 51 -3.42 1.99 -28.56
C MET A 51 -2.78 2.96 -29.57
N VAL A 52 -1.53 3.39 -29.34
CA VAL A 52 -0.76 4.23 -30.27
C VAL A 52 -0.47 3.49 -31.58
N LYS A 53 0.04 2.25 -31.50
CA LYS A 53 0.32 1.43 -32.69
C LYS A 53 -0.94 1.20 -33.53
N GLU A 54 -2.09 0.95 -32.90
CA GLU A 54 -3.35 0.73 -33.61
C GLU A 54 -3.88 2.03 -34.25
N LYS A 55 -3.87 3.14 -33.50
CA LYS A 55 -4.36 4.44 -34.02
C LYS A 55 -3.45 5.02 -35.09
N PHE A 56 -2.15 4.86 -34.93
CA PHE A 56 -1.11 5.43 -35.78
C PHE A 56 -0.10 4.36 -36.20
N PRO A 57 -0.42 3.51 -37.20
CA PRO A 57 0.42 2.36 -37.57
C PRO A 57 1.87 2.70 -37.97
N ASN A 58 2.11 3.92 -38.44
CA ASN A 58 3.43 4.38 -38.85
C ASN A 58 4.14 5.24 -37.77
N HIS A 59 3.58 5.33 -36.55
CA HIS A 59 4.16 6.11 -35.45
C HIS A 59 5.01 5.21 -34.55
N GLU A 60 6.30 5.52 -34.44
CA GLU A 60 7.18 4.78 -33.55
C GLU A 60 6.96 5.22 -32.10
N ILE A 61 6.72 4.27 -31.21
CA ILE A 61 6.45 4.54 -29.80
C ILE A 61 7.43 3.75 -28.91
N GLU A 62 8.15 4.46 -28.07
CA GLU A 62 9.03 3.89 -27.06
C GLU A 62 8.47 4.23 -25.67
N ILE A 63 8.33 3.22 -24.82
CA ILE A 63 7.83 3.39 -23.45
C ILE A 63 8.78 2.68 -22.49
N LYS A 64 9.06 3.35 -21.37
CA LYS A 64 9.73 2.74 -20.22
C LYS A 64 8.99 3.09 -18.95
N LEU A 65 9.00 2.17 -17.98
CA LEU A 65 8.48 2.38 -16.64
C LEU A 65 9.61 2.26 -15.62
N VAL A 66 9.65 3.19 -14.67
CA VAL A 66 10.42 3.10 -13.44
C VAL A 66 9.42 3.11 -12.28
N SER A 67 9.29 1.98 -11.60
CA SER A 67 8.31 1.84 -10.51
C SER A 67 8.73 0.85 -9.43
N GLN A 68 8.05 0.89 -8.29
CA GLN A 68 7.95 -0.21 -7.33
C GLN A 68 6.69 0.03 -6.49
N GLY A 69 6.14 -1.01 -5.85
CA GLY A 69 5.00 -0.88 -4.95
C GLY A 69 5.21 0.22 -3.89
N GLY A 70 4.22 1.10 -3.73
CA GLY A 70 4.21 2.16 -2.73
C GLY A 70 5.20 3.31 -2.92
N MET A 71 5.94 3.38 -4.03
CA MET A 71 6.91 4.47 -4.25
C MET A 71 6.24 5.84 -4.26
N THR A 72 6.87 6.80 -3.57
CA THR A 72 6.57 8.24 -3.66
C THR A 72 7.53 8.92 -4.64
N LEU A 73 7.23 10.13 -5.12
CA LEU A 73 8.21 10.89 -5.91
C LEU A 73 9.48 11.16 -5.09
N LYS A 74 9.33 11.45 -3.80
CA LYS A 74 10.47 11.58 -2.87
C LYS A 74 11.41 10.37 -2.94
N ARG A 75 10.86 9.17 -2.83
CA ARG A 75 11.67 7.94 -2.82
C ARG A 75 12.33 7.68 -4.18
N HIS A 76 11.62 7.91 -5.28
CA HIS A 76 12.21 7.84 -6.64
C HIS A 76 13.40 8.79 -6.81
N TRP A 77 13.29 10.01 -6.28
CA TRP A 77 14.38 10.99 -6.33
C TRP A 77 15.58 10.54 -5.49
N GLU A 78 15.34 10.09 -4.26
CA GLU A 78 16.39 9.70 -3.33
C GLU A 78 17.13 8.43 -3.77
N GLU A 79 16.44 7.48 -4.39
CA GLU A 79 17.05 6.26 -4.95
C GLU A 79 17.81 6.51 -6.26
N GLY A 80 17.59 7.64 -6.94
CA GLY A 80 18.38 8.09 -8.09
C GLY A 80 18.08 7.41 -9.43
N HIS A 81 17.58 6.17 -9.46
CA HIS A 81 17.35 5.42 -10.71
C HIS A 81 16.40 6.13 -11.69
N ALA A 82 15.38 6.82 -11.17
CA ALA A 82 14.46 7.62 -11.99
C ALA A 82 15.21 8.79 -12.68
N LEU A 83 16.13 9.44 -11.97
CA LEU A 83 16.93 10.55 -12.50
C LEU A 83 17.94 10.09 -13.55
N GLU A 84 18.59 8.96 -13.31
CA GLU A 84 19.47 8.31 -14.29
C GLU A 84 18.69 7.97 -15.56
N THR A 85 17.48 7.42 -15.43
CA THR A 85 16.65 7.06 -16.58
C THR A 85 16.18 8.30 -17.35
N ILE A 86 15.79 9.39 -16.67
CA ILE A 86 15.48 10.68 -17.32
C ILE A 86 16.68 11.14 -18.17
N LYS A 87 17.90 11.08 -17.64
CA LYS A 87 19.11 11.57 -18.33
C LYS A 87 19.63 10.62 -19.41
N SER A 88 19.18 9.37 -19.43
CA SER A 88 19.72 8.34 -20.33
C SER A 88 19.25 8.44 -21.78
N LYS A 89 18.15 9.16 -22.05
CA LYS A 89 17.53 9.26 -23.38
C LYS A 89 16.81 10.59 -23.55
N ASP A 90 16.62 10.99 -24.81
CA ASP A 90 15.79 12.13 -25.20
C ASP A 90 14.30 11.75 -25.13
N TRP A 91 13.72 11.84 -23.94
CA TRP A 91 12.29 11.62 -23.73
C TRP A 91 11.47 12.80 -24.28
N ASP A 92 10.30 12.53 -24.87
CA ASP A 92 9.37 13.59 -25.26
C ASP A 92 8.43 13.94 -24.09
N TYR A 93 8.03 12.92 -23.34
CA TYR A 93 7.15 13.04 -22.19
C TYR A 93 7.67 12.22 -21.01
N VAL A 94 7.58 12.81 -19.82
CA VAL A 94 7.80 12.09 -18.55
C VAL A 94 6.53 12.19 -17.71
N VAL A 95 5.89 11.05 -17.48
CA VAL A 95 4.65 10.90 -16.73
C VAL A 95 4.98 10.66 -15.26
N LEU A 96 4.60 11.59 -14.39
CA LEU A 96 4.83 11.53 -12.95
C LEU A 96 3.55 11.13 -12.21
N GLN A 97 3.65 10.08 -11.41
CA GLN A 97 2.61 9.59 -10.53
C GLN A 97 3.10 9.56 -9.07
N GLU A 98 2.42 10.30 -8.18
CA GLU A 98 2.64 10.24 -6.73
C GLU A 98 1.83 9.11 -6.09
N GLN A 99 2.26 8.66 -4.91
CA GLN A 99 1.59 7.67 -4.07
C GLN A 99 0.14 8.07 -3.74
N SER A 100 -0.71 7.08 -3.49
CA SER A 100 -2.18 7.23 -3.36
C SER A 100 -2.68 8.17 -2.25
N LYS A 101 -1.82 8.52 -1.29
CA LYS A 101 -2.03 9.52 -0.23
C LYS A 101 -1.10 10.74 -0.38
N LEU A 102 -0.73 11.07 -1.63
CA LEU A 102 0.09 12.24 -1.99
C LEU A 102 1.45 12.27 -1.28
N GLY A 103 2.04 11.11 -1.05
CA GLY A 103 3.35 10.98 -0.45
C GLY A 103 3.42 11.26 1.05
N MET A 104 2.28 11.53 1.72
CA MET A 104 2.20 11.68 3.17
C MET A 104 0.85 11.18 3.71
N GLY A 105 0.84 10.02 4.34
CA GLY A 105 -0.34 9.50 5.04
C GLY A 105 -0.45 10.10 6.45
N LEU A 106 -1.69 10.24 6.91
CA LEU A 106 -1.98 10.52 8.32
C LEU A 106 -2.85 9.39 8.87
N ILE A 107 -2.44 8.80 9.99
CA ILE A 107 -3.24 7.83 10.72
C ILE A 107 -3.69 8.46 12.02
N ILE A 108 -4.99 8.53 12.25
CA ILE A 108 -5.57 8.93 13.53
C ILE A 108 -6.37 7.73 14.02
N ASP A 109 -5.95 7.19 15.15
CA ASP A 109 -6.42 5.90 15.63
C ASP A 109 -6.32 4.86 14.51
N ASN A 110 -7.45 4.38 14.00
CA ASN A 110 -7.50 3.29 13.03
C ASN A 110 -7.80 3.75 11.61
N ASP A 111 -8.03 5.05 11.44
CA ASP A 111 -8.41 5.64 10.17
C ASP A 111 -7.22 6.29 9.48
N ILE A 112 -7.14 6.07 8.17
CA ILE A 112 -6.12 6.65 7.30
C ILE A 112 -6.70 7.83 6.51
N TYR A 113 -6.03 8.97 6.59
CA TYR A 113 -6.34 10.25 5.96
C TYR A 113 -5.19 10.72 5.07
N PHE A 114 -5.45 11.74 4.26
CA PHE A 114 -4.41 12.51 3.59
C PHE A 114 -3.68 13.40 4.60
N GLY A 115 -2.35 13.37 4.57
CA GLY A 115 -1.50 14.31 5.31
C GLY A 115 -1.23 15.59 4.49
N ASN A 116 -0.07 16.21 4.75
CA ASN A 116 0.37 17.38 3.99
C ASN A 116 0.86 16.99 2.57
N THR A 117 0.93 17.96 1.67
CA THR A 117 1.38 17.76 0.28
C THR A 117 2.78 18.31 0.01
N ASP A 118 3.51 18.74 1.04
CA ASP A 118 4.80 19.42 0.90
C ASP A 118 5.82 18.56 0.15
N ASN A 119 5.94 17.28 0.55
CA ASN A 119 6.82 16.33 -0.15
C ASN A 119 6.39 16.12 -1.61
N PHE A 120 5.09 15.94 -1.87
CA PHE A 120 4.64 15.79 -3.26
C PHE A 120 5.05 17.01 -4.10
N PHE A 121 4.78 18.22 -3.63
CA PHE A 121 5.07 19.44 -4.37
C PHE A 121 6.57 19.71 -4.52
N GLU A 122 7.37 19.49 -3.47
CA GLU A 122 8.82 19.65 -3.54
C GLU A 122 9.43 18.74 -4.60
N TYR A 123 9.10 17.44 -4.56
CA TYR A 123 9.71 16.48 -5.47
C TYR A 123 9.13 16.55 -6.88
N ALA A 124 7.86 16.95 -7.03
CA ALA A 124 7.28 17.31 -8.33
C ALA A 124 8.05 18.48 -8.99
N ARG A 125 8.38 19.54 -8.25
CA ARG A 125 9.21 20.66 -8.75
C ARG A 125 10.61 20.19 -9.17
N LYS A 126 11.24 19.38 -8.31
CA LYS A 126 12.58 18.82 -8.57
C LYS A 126 12.61 17.98 -9.84
N PHE A 127 11.68 17.04 -10.01
CA PHE A 127 11.58 16.25 -11.24
C PHE A 127 11.26 17.11 -12.45
N ASN A 128 10.30 18.02 -12.36
CA ASN A 128 9.94 18.90 -13.48
C ASN A 128 11.14 19.71 -13.99
N THR A 129 12.03 20.17 -13.10
CA THR A 129 13.28 20.83 -13.49
C THR A 129 14.16 19.90 -14.33
N GLU A 130 14.43 18.67 -13.86
CA GLU A 130 15.28 17.72 -14.58
C GLU A 130 14.65 17.27 -15.92
N ILE A 131 13.32 17.13 -15.96
CA ILE A 131 12.57 16.80 -17.18
C ILE A 131 12.69 17.94 -18.20
N LYS A 132 12.53 19.21 -17.76
CA LYS A 132 12.68 20.37 -18.65
C LYS A 132 14.11 20.54 -19.15
N ASN A 133 15.12 20.18 -18.34
CA ASN A 133 16.53 20.27 -18.74
C ASN A 133 16.88 19.39 -19.94
N ILE A 134 16.16 18.29 -20.16
CA ILE A 134 16.31 17.42 -21.34
C ILE A 134 15.34 17.79 -22.48
N GLY A 135 14.57 18.88 -22.34
CA GLY A 135 13.58 19.31 -23.33
C GLY A 135 12.26 18.52 -23.33
N ALA A 136 12.08 17.60 -22.39
CA ALA A 136 10.87 16.79 -22.26
C ALA A 136 9.72 17.58 -21.61
N LYS A 137 8.48 17.12 -21.81
CA LYS A 137 7.29 17.66 -21.15
C LYS A 137 6.89 16.81 -19.95
N THR A 138 6.71 17.47 -18.81
CA THR A 138 6.14 16.84 -17.62
C THR A 138 4.65 16.61 -17.81
N VAL A 139 4.19 15.39 -17.50
CA VAL A 139 2.77 15.00 -17.46
C VAL A 139 2.44 14.49 -16.05
N PHE A 140 1.55 15.15 -15.34
CA PHE A 140 1.05 14.67 -14.06
C PHE A 140 -0.12 13.71 -14.26
N PHE A 141 0.06 12.47 -13.81
CA PHE A 141 -0.97 11.45 -13.75
C PHE A 141 -1.83 11.66 -12.49
N MET A 142 -3.00 12.28 -12.62
CA MET A 142 -3.91 12.49 -11.50
C MET A 142 -4.53 11.15 -11.08
N THR A 143 -4.20 10.67 -9.88
CA THR A 143 -4.73 9.40 -9.35
C THR A 143 -6.20 9.50 -8.88
N TRP A 144 -6.74 8.38 -8.42
CA TRP A 144 -8.11 8.24 -7.94
C TRP A 144 -8.21 7.88 -6.46
N SER A 145 -9.33 8.21 -5.83
CA SER A 145 -9.66 7.81 -4.46
C SER A 145 -10.11 6.35 -4.37
N THR A 146 -9.94 5.73 -3.19
CA THR A 146 -10.32 4.34 -2.95
C THR A 146 -11.83 4.13 -3.06
N LYS A 147 -12.25 2.90 -3.32
CA LYS A 147 -13.65 2.50 -3.55
C LYS A 147 -14.59 2.99 -2.44
N ASN A 148 -14.15 2.91 -1.19
CA ASN A 148 -14.90 3.25 0.01
C ASN A 148 -14.83 4.74 0.42
N LYS A 149 -13.95 5.55 -0.16
CA LYS A 149 -13.81 6.98 0.16
C LYS A 149 -13.91 7.88 -1.08
N PRO A 150 -15.01 7.79 -1.87
CA PRO A 150 -15.14 8.55 -3.12
C PRO A 150 -15.02 10.06 -2.94
N ASN A 151 -15.54 10.59 -1.83
CA ASN A 151 -15.47 12.00 -1.46
C ASN A 151 -14.04 12.54 -1.33
N GLU A 152 -13.03 11.69 -1.13
CA GLU A 152 -11.62 12.11 -1.09
C GLU A 152 -11.04 12.47 -2.46
N GLN A 153 -11.74 12.21 -3.57
CA GLN A 153 -11.25 12.54 -4.91
C GLN A 153 -10.92 14.04 -5.05
N VAL A 154 -11.70 14.90 -4.38
CA VAL A 154 -11.48 16.35 -4.39
C VAL A 154 -10.08 16.75 -3.90
N ILE A 155 -9.50 15.98 -2.96
CA ILE A 155 -8.16 16.23 -2.41
C ILE A 155 -7.09 15.95 -3.46
N LEU A 156 -7.18 14.77 -4.10
CA LEU A 156 -6.28 14.38 -5.20
C LEU A 156 -6.39 15.36 -6.37
N THR A 157 -7.62 15.67 -6.77
CA THR A 157 -7.88 16.60 -7.87
C THR A 157 -7.32 17.99 -7.57
N HIS A 158 -7.47 18.50 -6.34
CA HIS A 158 -6.91 19.78 -5.95
C HIS A 158 -5.38 19.77 -6.02
N ALA A 159 -4.71 18.81 -5.36
CA ALA A 159 -3.26 18.77 -5.28
C ALA A 159 -2.59 18.62 -6.65
N TYR A 160 -3.07 17.70 -7.49
CA TYR A 160 -2.54 17.50 -8.83
C TYR A 160 -2.81 18.69 -9.75
N ASN A 161 -3.99 19.31 -9.66
CA ASN A 161 -4.31 20.49 -10.44
C ASN A 161 -3.43 21.69 -10.06
N GLN A 162 -3.21 21.88 -8.76
CA GLN A 162 -2.35 22.96 -8.25
C GLN A 162 -0.93 22.81 -8.75
N ILE A 163 -0.29 21.67 -8.54
CA ILE A 163 1.12 21.50 -8.91
C ILE A 163 1.33 21.48 -10.43
N ALA A 164 0.39 20.92 -11.20
CA ALA A 164 0.46 20.96 -12.65
C ALA A 164 0.33 22.40 -13.18
N SER A 165 -0.63 23.17 -12.65
CA SER A 165 -0.82 24.58 -13.01
C SER A 165 0.36 25.46 -12.59
N GLU A 166 0.96 25.20 -11.43
CA GLU A 166 2.12 25.94 -10.94
C GLU A 166 3.33 25.78 -11.88
N LEU A 167 3.53 24.56 -12.40
CA LEU A 167 4.71 24.19 -13.18
C LEU A 167 4.53 24.35 -14.70
N ASP A 168 3.35 24.77 -15.12
CA ASP A 168 2.89 24.75 -16.52
C ASP A 168 3.12 23.36 -17.16
N ALA A 169 2.70 22.33 -16.43
CA ALA A 169 2.85 20.92 -16.79
C ALA A 169 1.52 20.32 -17.23
N ILE A 170 1.57 19.32 -18.11
CA ILE A 170 0.35 18.69 -18.63
C ILE A 170 -0.33 17.91 -17.51
N LEU A 171 -1.63 18.09 -17.33
CA LEU A 171 -2.44 17.31 -16.38
C LEU A 171 -3.23 16.22 -17.12
N ALA A 172 -2.93 14.95 -16.84
CA ALA A 172 -3.73 13.80 -17.30
C ALA A 172 -4.84 13.51 -16.27
N PRO A 173 -6.12 13.79 -16.58
CA PRO A 173 -7.21 13.81 -15.60
C PRO A 173 -7.81 12.43 -15.31
N VAL A 174 -6.98 11.43 -15.06
CA VAL A 174 -7.40 10.04 -14.83
C VAL A 174 -8.39 9.95 -13.67
N GLY A 175 -8.09 10.59 -12.53
CA GLY A 175 -8.99 10.66 -11.37
C GLY A 175 -10.37 11.24 -11.67
N LEU A 176 -10.49 12.21 -12.58
CA LEU A 176 -11.79 12.78 -12.98
C LEU A 176 -12.60 11.81 -13.84
N VAL A 177 -11.94 11.09 -14.74
CA VAL A 177 -12.59 10.03 -15.55
C VAL A 177 -13.04 8.90 -14.65
N TRP A 178 -12.17 8.49 -13.72
CA TRP A 178 -12.44 7.46 -12.75
C TRP A 178 -13.65 7.79 -11.86
N ASP A 179 -13.69 8.99 -11.28
CA ASP A 179 -14.76 9.43 -10.39
C ASP A 179 -16.10 9.54 -11.11
N LYS A 180 -16.09 9.92 -12.38
CA LYS A 180 -17.29 9.90 -13.23
C LYS A 180 -17.81 8.49 -13.49
N LEU A 181 -16.92 7.52 -13.66
CA LEU A 181 -17.28 6.17 -14.13
C LEU A 181 -17.56 5.17 -13.01
N ARG A 182 -16.97 5.36 -11.82
CA ARG A 182 -17.11 4.43 -10.69
C ARG A 182 -18.54 4.20 -10.19
N VAL A 183 -19.47 5.12 -10.51
CA VAL A 183 -20.90 4.99 -10.15
C VAL A 183 -21.64 3.97 -11.02
N ASN A 184 -21.01 3.45 -12.08
CA ASN A 184 -21.58 2.42 -12.93
C ASN A 184 -21.32 1.02 -12.36
N ASN A 185 -22.33 0.42 -11.75
CA ASN A 185 -22.23 -0.91 -11.13
C ASN A 185 -21.89 -2.05 -12.10
N SER A 186 -22.08 -1.86 -13.42
CA SER A 186 -21.69 -2.84 -14.45
C SER A 186 -20.22 -2.73 -14.88
N LEU A 187 -19.46 -1.79 -14.28
CA LEU A 187 -18.06 -1.53 -14.58
C LEU A 187 -17.23 -1.50 -13.29
N SER A 188 -16.58 -2.62 -12.96
CA SER A 188 -15.64 -2.63 -11.83
C SER A 188 -14.31 -2.04 -12.25
N LEU A 189 -14.00 -0.83 -11.79
CA LEU A 189 -12.71 -0.17 -12.02
C LEU A 189 -11.63 -0.60 -11.02
N TYR A 190 -12.04 -1.20 -9.90
CA TYR A 190 -11.16 -1.60 -8.81
C TYR A 190 -10.93 -3.10 -8.83
N ASP A 191 -9.70 -3.48 -8.50
CA ASP A 191 -9.38 -4.80 -7.94
C ASP A 191 -10.22 -5.06 -6.66
N PRO A 192 -10.40 -6.32 -6.21
CA PRO A 192 -11.13 -6.62 -4.97
C PRO A 192 -10.64 -5.85 -3.73
N ASP A 193 -9.38 -5.42 -3.70
CA ASP A 193 -8.83 -4.59 -2.61
C ASP A 193 -9.44 -3.17 -2.51
N GLY A 194 -10.20 -2.74 -3.53
CA GLY A 194 -10.86 -1.43 -3.56
C GLY A 194 -9.90 -0.25 -3.75
N SER A 195 -8.65 -0.48 -4.14
CA SER A 195 -7.60 0.53 -4.30
C SER A 195 -6.94 0.42 -5.68
N HIS A 196 -6.36 -0.73 -6.00
CA HIS A 196 -5.65 -0.97 -7.25
C HIS A 196 -6.61 -1.04 -8.46
N PRO A 197 -6.11 -0.75 -9.67
CA PRO A 197 -6.97 -0.82 -10.84
C PRO A 197 -7.24 -2.27 -11.24
N SER A 198 -8.50 -2.57 -11.55
CA SER A 198 -8.85 -3.75 -12.34
C SER A 198 -8.35 -3.59 -13.77
N GLU A 199 -8.55 -4.61 -14.60
CA GLU A 199 -8.31 -4.52 -16.05
C GLU A 199 -9.02 -3.33 -16.71
N TYR A 200 -10.29 -3.07 -16.35
CA TYR A 200 -11.03 -1.89 -16.84
C TYR A 200 -10.44 -0.58 -16.30
N GLY A 201 -9.96 -0.57 -15.05
CA GLY A 201 -9.28 0.59 -14.46
C GLY A 201 -7.97 0.93 -15.20
N SER A 202 -7.15 -0.07 -15.50
CA SER A 202 -5.90 0.09 -16.25
C SER A 202 -6.15 0.50 -17.71
N PHE A 203 -7.21 -0.01 -18.33
CA PHE A 203 -7.62 0.45 -19.65
C PHE A 203 -8.05 1.93 -19.63
N LEU A 204 -8.80 2.36 -18.61
CA LEU A 204 -9.20 3.76 -18.40
C LEU A 204 -7.99 4.67 -18.21
N VAL A 205 -7.02 4.23 -17.41
CA VAL A 205 -5.71 4.89 -17.26
C VAL A 205 -5.04 5.10 -18.61
N ALA A 206 -4.82 4.02 -19.38
CA ALA A 206 -4.16 4.07 -20.67
C ALA A 206 -4.88 4.98 -21.67
N SER A 207 -6.21 4.83 -21.78
CA SER A 207 -7.05 5.64 -22.68
C SER A 207 -7.02 7.13 -22.34
N THR A 208 -7.01 7.48 -21.06
CA THR A 208 -6.98 8.88 -20.61
C THR A 208 -5.62 9.53 -20.85
N ILE A 209 -4.52 8.83 -20.54
CA ILE A 209 -3.17 9.34 -20.80
C ILE A 209 -2.92 9.46 -22.30
N PHE A 210 -3.32 8.46 -23.09
CA PHE A 210 -3.29 8.52 -24.55
C PHE A 210 -3.98 9.78 -25.05
N SER A 211 -5.24 9.99 -24.63
CA SER A 211 -6.03 11.13 -25.06
C SER A 211 -5.40 12.47 -24.67
N THR A 212 -4.69 12.50 -23.53
CA THR A 212 -4.00 13.69 -23.02
C THR A 212 -2.76 14.01 -23.84
N ILE A 213 -1.90 13.03 -24.12
CA ILE A 213 -0.62 13.22 -24.82
C ILE A 213 -0.84 13.46 -26.31
N PHE A 214 -1.65 12.61 -26.96
CA PHE A 214 -1.86 12.64 -28.42
C PHE A 214 -2.99 13.57 -28.85
N LYS A 215 -3.77 14.10 -27.89
CA LYS A 215 -4.93 14.98 -28.16
C LYS A 215 -5.94 14.36 -29.13
N GLU A 216 -6.09 13.03 -29.06
CA GLU A 216 -6.93 12.24 -29.95
C GLU A 216 -7.80 11.27 -29.14
N SER A 217 -8.96 10.90 -29.70
CA SER A 217 -9.86 9.93 -29.06
C SER A 217 -9.41 8.50 -29.32
N THR A 218 -9.48 7.66 -28.28
CA THR A 218 -9.35 6.20 -28.37
C THR A 218 -10.64 5.49 -28.81
N GLU A 219 -11.71 6.22 -29.09
CA GLU A 219 -12.96 5.61 -29.57
C GLU A 219 -12.73 4.77 -30.83
N GLY A 220 -13.24 3.53 -30.81
CA GLY A 220 -13.13 2.57 -31.91
C GLY A 220 -11.88 1.69 -31.88
N LEU A 221 -10.96 1.90 -30.93
CA LEU A 221 -9.83 1.00 -30.73
C LEU A 221 -10.25 -0.34 -30.11
N SER A 222 -9.46 -1.38 -30.36
CA SER A 222 -9.72 -2.77 -29.95
C SER A 222 -9.97 -2.96 -28.45
N ASN A 223 -10.88 -3.87 -28.11
CA ASN A 223 -11.11 -4.38 -26.75
C ASN A 223 -10.18 -5.55 -26.36
N LYS A 224 -9.39 -6.03 -27.32
CA LYS A 224 -8.34 -7.04 -27.11
C LYS A 224 -6.99 -6.39 -27.36
N ILE A 225 -6.19 -6.27 -26.32
CA ILE A 225 -4.89 -5.62 -26.37
C ILE A 225 -3.80 -6.63 -26.03
N SER A 226 -2.81 -6.73 -26.92
CA SER A 226 -1.57 -7.47 -26.70
C SER A 226 -0.40 -6.53 -26.44
N GLY A 227 0.62 -7.02 -25.74
CA GLY A 227 1.85 -6.29 -25.43
C GLY A 227 2.71 -7.09 -24.46
N PHE A 228 3.76 -6.46 -23.91
CA PHE A 228 4.63 -7.10 -22.93
C PHE A 228 4.06 -6.99 -21.52
N ARG A 229 4.12 -8.07 -20.72
CA ARG A 229 3.79 -8.00 -19.30
C ARG A 229 4.91 -7.24 -18.58
N LEU A 230 4.58 -6.23 -17.80
CA LEU A 230 5.56 -5.49 -17.01
C LEU A 230 5.64 -6.07 -15.60
N SER A 231 6.87 -6.22 -15.10
CA SER A 231 7.12 -6.47 -13.67
C SER A 231 6.70 -5.25 -12.83
N SER A 232 6.74 -5.39 -11.50
CA SER A 232 6.53 -4.25 -10.58
C SER A 232 7.58 -3.13 -10.74
N ARG A 233 8.73 -3.43 -11.35
CA ARG A 233 9.80 -2.47 -11.66
C ARG A 233 9.78 -1.94 -13.09
N GLY A 234 8.91 -2.48 -13.93
CA GLY A 234 8.76 -2.06 -15.32
C GLY A 234 9.62 -2.84 -16.32
N GLU A 235 10.24 -3.95 -15.91
CA GLU A 235 10.90 -4.84 -16.86
C GLU A 235 9.84 -5.61 -17.68
N PRO A 236 9.94 -5.65 -19.03
CA PRO A 236 9.01 -6.38 -19.87
C PRO A 236 9.29 -7.90 -19.85
N SER A 237 8.26 -8.70 -20.10
CA SER A 237 8.37 -10.12 -20.45
C SER A 237 9.19 -10.33 -21.72
N GLU A 238 9.66 -11.56 -21.94
CA GLU A 238 10.43 -11.91 -23.15
C GLU A 238 9.55 -11.89 -24.42
N GLU A 239 8.29 -12.29 -24.29
CA GLU A 239 7.34 -12.38 -25.40
C GLU A 239 6.11 -11.48 -25.17
N GLU A 240 5.47 -11.07 -26.27
CA GLU A 240 4.18 -10.40 -26.23
C GLU A 240 3.06 -11.42 -25.93
N GLU A 241 2.11 -11.02 -25.11
CA GLU A 241 0.93 -11.82 -24.77
C GLU A 241 -0.35 -10.97 -24.84
N ILE A 242 -1.51 -11.61 -24.70
CA ILE A 242 -2.78 -10.88 -24.51
C ILE A 242 -2.76 -10.30 -23.11
N LEU A 243 -2.64 -8.97 -23.01
CA LEU A 243 -2.66 -8.29 -21.73
C LEU A 243 -4.08 -8.19 -21.18
N LEU A 244 -5.04 -7.84 -22.05
CA LEU A 244 -6.45 -7.64 -21.71
C LEU A 244 -7.37 -8.13 -22.84
N GLN A 245 -8.53 -8.67 -22.48
CA GLN A 245 -9.64 -8.92 -23.39
C GLN A 245 -10.98 -8.60 -22.70
N LEU A 246 -11.55 -7.44 -23.02
CA LEU A 246 -12.63 -6.83 -22.25
C LEU A 246 -13.96 -6.74 -23.03
N ASN A 247 -15.06 -6.47 -22.32
CA ASN A 247 -16.36 -6.30 -22.98
C ASN A 247 -16.39 -5.03 -23.83
N GLN A 248 -16.73 -5.15 -25.11
CA GLN A 248 -16.74 -4.06 -26.09
C GLN A 248 -17.55 -2.83 -25.63
N LYS A 249 -18.76 -3.03 -25.10
CA LYS A 249 -19.65 -1.93 -24.66
C LYS A 249 -19.02 -1.13 -23.51
N ASN A 250 -18.38 -1.82 -22.57
CA ASN A 250 -17.70 -1.18 -21.45
C ASN A 250 -16.46 -0.41 -21.93
N ILE A 251 -15.70 -0.97 -22.88
CA ILE A 251 -14.55 -0.31 -23.50
C ILE A 251 -14.96 0.98 -24.21
N GLU A 252 -15.97 0.94 -25.07
CA GLU A 252 -16.48 2.13 -25.77
C GLU A 252 -16.93 3.23 -24.79
N PHE A 253 -17.57 2.83 -23.69
CA PHE A 253 -18.00 3.76 -22.66
C PHE A 253 -16.82 4.44 -21.94
N ILE A 254 -15.75 3.69 -21.67
CA ILE A 254 -14.50 4.23 -21.13
C ILE A 254 -13.87 5.19 -22.14
N GLN A 255 -13.62 4.76 -23.38
CA GLN A 255 -12.97 5.55 -24.42
C GLN A 255 -13.66 6.91 -24.61
N LYS A 256 -14.99 6.90 -24.76
CA LYS A 256 -15.82 8.11 -24.91
C LYS A 256 -15.77 9.00 -23.68
N SER A 257 -15.77 8.42 -22.49
CA SER A 257 -15.73 9.18 -21.23
C SER A 257 -14.37 9.82 -20.99
N SER A 258 -13.28 9.10 -21.25
CA SER A 258 -11.91 9.60 -21.22
C SER A 258 -11.77 10.81 -22.15
N TRP A 259 -12.17 10.66 -23.42
CA TRP A 259 -12.08 11.75 -24.39
C TRP A 259 -12.94 12.96 -24.00
N ASN A 260 -14.16 12.74 -23.49
CA ASN A 260 -15.04 13.82 -23.06
C ASN A 260 -14.43 14.66 -21.92
N VAL A 261 -13.83 14.00 -20.92
CA VAL A 261 -13.20 14.70 -19.79
C VAL A 261 -11.94 15.43 -20.22
N VAL A 262 -11.05 14.76 -20.96
CA VAL A 262 -9.78 15.35 -21.45
C VAL A 262 -10.06 16.56 -22.34
N SER A 263 -10.95 16.44 -23.33
CA SER A 263 -11.27 17.54 -24.25
C SER A 263 -11.95 18.72 -23.54
N LYS A 264 -12.80 18.47 -22.53
CA LYS A 264 -13.38 19.54 -21.70
C LYS A 264 -12.34 20.26 -20.86
N LEU A 265 -11.40 19.54 -20.26
CA LEU A 265 -10.31 20.13 -19.48
C LEU A 265 -9.40 20.98 -20.39
N ALA A 266 -9.03 20.45 -21.56
CA ALA A 266 -8.24 21.19 -22.55
C ALA A 266 -8.92 22.49 -22.99
N LYS A 267 -10.24 22.48 -23.24
CA LYS A 267 -11.03 23.68 -23.56
C LYS A 267 -11.06 24.72 -22.44
N LYS A 268 -10.80 24.33 -21.19
CA LYS A 268 -10.69 25.22 -20.03
C LYS A 268 -9.25 25.70 -19.76
N GLY A 269 -8.31 25.40 -20.66
CA GLY A 269 -6.90 25.78 -20.52
C GLY A 269 -6.04 24.72 -19.82
N GLY A 270 -6.51 23.48 -19.70
CA GLY A 270 -5.74 22.36 -19.13
C GLY A 270 -5.86 22.20 -17.62
N TYR A 271 -6.42 23.19 -16.93
CA TYR A 271 -6.58 23.18 -15.46
C TYR A 271 -8.00 23.58 -15.04
N LEU A 272 -8.34 23.26 -13.79
CA LEU A 272 -9.57 23.61 -13.12
C LEU A 272 -9.35 24.77 -12.16
N LYS A 273 -10.38 25.61 -11.98
CA LYS A 273 -10.44 26.57 -10.87
C LYS A 273 -11.09 25.88 -9.68
N LEU A 274 -10.30 25.60 -8.64
CA LEU A 274 -10.71 24.82 -7.48
C LEU A 274 -10.48 25.61 -6.20
N ASN A 275 -11.37 25.45 -5.23
CA ASN A 275 -11.09 25.87 -3.85
C ASN A 275 -10.27 24.79 -3.16
N GLU A 276 -9.54 25.17 -2.11
CA GLU A 276 -8.86 24.22 -1.23
C GLU A 276 -9.90 23.34 -0.52
N PRO A 277 -9.73 22.01 -0.53
CA PRO A 277 -10.62 21.10 0.16
C PRO A 277 -10.47 21.24 1.67
N THR A 278 -11.59 21.19 2.40
CA THR A 278 -11.57 21.18 3.86
C THR A 278 -11.04 19.85 4.40
N THR A 279 -10.19 19.90 5.41
CA THR A 279 -9.80 18.70 6.17
C THR A 279 -11.02 18.12 6.87
N THR A 280 -11.15 16.79 6.82
CA THR A 280 -12.28 16.06 7.43
C THR A 280 -11.93 15.43 8.77
N TYR A 281 -10.71 15.67 9.26
CA TYR A 281 -10.19 15.11 10.50
C TYR A 281 -9.72 16.20 11.45
N SER A 282 -9.71 15.88 12.74
CA SER A 282 -9.09 16.67 13.80
C SER A 282 -7.92 15.89 14.39
N ILE A 283 -6.77 16.55 14.51
CA ILE A 283 -5.63 15.96 15.21
C ILE A 283 -6.00 15.85 16.70
N PRO A 284 -5.82 14.68 17.35
CA PRO A 284 -6.09 14.57 18.78
C PRO A 284 -5.22 15.54 19.60
N GLU A 285 -5.90 16.37 20.39
CA GLU A 285 -5.27 17.31 21.32
C GLU A 285 -5.45 16.84 22.76
N ILE A 286 -4.49 17.19 23.61
CA ILE A 286 -4.57 16.92 25.05
C ILE A 286 -5.03 18.18 25.73
N ILE A 287 -6.12 18.08 26.48
CA ILE A 287 -6.62 19.13 27.35
C ILE A 287 -6.05 18.87 28.75
N ILE A 288 -5.26 19.81 29.27
CA ILE A 288 -4.65 19.69 30.60
C ILE A 288 -5.77 19.58 31.66
N GLY A 289 -5.68 18.54 32.48
CA GLY A 289 -6.61 18.25 33.56
C GLY A 289 -6.03 18.59 34.92
N ASP A 290 -6.05 17.61 35.83
CA ASP A 290 -5.54 17.73 37.19
C ASP A 290 -3.99 17.82 37.20
N GLU A 291 -3.45 18.53 38.18
CA GLU A 291 -2.00 18.61 38.42
C GLU A 291 -1.38 17.21 38.51
N ILE A 292 -0.28 16.98 37.78
CA ILE A 292 0.49 15.74 37.81
C ILE A 292 1.70 15.86 38.73
N ASN A 293 1.79 14.97 39.71
CA ASN A 293 2.98 14.78 40.54
C ASN A 293 3.13 13.29 40.91
N SER A 294 4.31 12.92 41.43
CA SER A 294 4.67 11.53 41.73
C SER A 294 3.66 10.83 42.65
N GLU A 295 3.13 11.53 43.66
CA GLU A 295 2.16 10.95 44.60
C GLU A 295 0.87 10.48 43.91
N LYS A 296 0.46 11.16 42.83
CA LYS A 296 -0.76 10.82 42.09
C LYS A 296 -0.54 9.75 41.02
N ILE A 297 0.61 9.77 40.36
CA ILE A 297 0.86 8.92 39.18
C ILE A 297 1.69 7.67 39.46
N ASP A 298 2.40 7.58 40.59
CA ASP A 298 3.18 6.41 40.93
C ASP A 298 2.31 5.14 41.04
N GLY A 299 2.89 4.02 40.64
CA GLY A 299 2.28 2.70 40.64
C GLY A 299 1.70 2.28 39.29
N ARG A 300 0.85 1.26 39.36
CA ARG A 300 0.33 0.55 38.20
C ARG A 300 -0.94 1.18 37.63
N TRP A 301 -1.00 1.27 36.30
CA TRP A 301 -2.14 1.74 35.53
C TRP A 301 -2.51 0.72 34.47
N TYR A 302 -3.82 0.56 34.23
CA TYR A 302 -4.37 -0.41 33.29
C TYR A 302 -5.24 0.32 32.27
N GLY A 303 -5.14 -0.08 31.01
CA GLY A 303 -5.84 0.66 29.98
C GLY A 303 -5.88 0.00 28.64
N THR A 304 -6.32 0.79 27.67
CA THR A 304 -6.33 0.44 26.25
C THR A 304 -5.71 1.56 25.45
N SER A 305 -5.31 1.23 24.23
CA SER A 305 -4.81 2.23 23.28
C SER A 305 -5.10 1.79 21.87
N THR A 306 -5.34 2.76 20.99
CA THR A 306 -5.39 2.53 19.54
C THR A 306 -4.00 2.40 18.93
N TYR A 307 -2.93 2.50 19.74
CA TYR A 307 -1.55 2.31 19.31
C TYR A 307 -1.36 1.01 18.53
N ASN A 308 -2.04 -0.03 18.99
CA ASN A 308 -2.21 -1.27 18.27
C ASN A 308 -3.53 -1.93 18.70
N ASN A 309 -4.37 -2.35 17.75
CA ASN A 309 -5.70 -2.89 18.04
C ASN A 309 -5.69 -4.37 18.41
N VAL A 310 -4.53 -5.03 18.31
CA VAL A 310 -4.33 -6.42 18.71
C VAL A 310 -4.63 -6.65 20.17
N TYR A 311 -4.20 -5.70 20.98
CA TYR A 311 -3.97 -5.97 22.38
C TYR A 311 -5.28 -5.82 23.14
N LEU A 312 -5.54 -6.79 24.01
CA LEU A 312 -6.69 -6.80 24.90
C LEU A 312 -6.64 -5.62 25.88
N GLY A 313 -5.44 -5.17 26.20
CA GLY A 313 -5.15 -4.04 27.04
C GLY A 313 -3.66 -3.85 27.22
N LEU A 314 -3.32 -2.89 28.07
CA LEU A 314 -1.95 -2.58 28.43
C LEU A 314 -1.86 -2.23 29.92
N ILE A 315 -0.66 -2.46 30.47
CA ILE A 315 -0.25 -2.02 31.79
C ILE A 315 0.87 -1.00 31.62
N LEU A 316 0.74 0.12 32.33
CA LEU A 316 1.78 1.13 32.51
C LEU A 316 2.16 1.15 33.98
N ASP A 317 3.36 0.69 34.29
CA ASP A 317 3.94 0.78 35.62
C ASP A 317 4.80 2.05 35.69
N ILE A 318 4.53 2.93 36.64
CA ILE A 318 5.28 4.18 36.87
C ILE A 318 5.95 4.11 38.23
N THR A 319 7.26 4.36 38.29
CA THR A 319 8.00 4.38 39.55
C THR A 319 8.83 5.65 39.67
N SER A 320 8.56 6.46 40.69
CA SER A 320 9.45 7.56 41.05
C SER A 320 10.66 7.07 41.84
N GLN A 321 11.82 7.64 41.52
CA GLN A 321 13.11 7.37 42.15
C GLN A 321 13.79 8.69 42.51
N SER A 322 14.82 8.64 43.36
CA SER A 322 15.59 9.83 43.74
C SER A 322 16.31 10.49 42.55
N THR A 323 16.55 9.74 41.48
CA THR A 323 17.24 10.17 40.25
C THR A 323 16.30 10.57 39.11
N GLY A 324 14.98 10.39 39.27
CA GLY A 324 14.00 10.65 38.21
C GLY A 324 12.80 9.69 38.27
N MET A 325 12.15 9.49 37.14
CA MET A 325 10.99 8.59 37.01
C MET A 325 11.28 7.53 35.96
N GLU A 326 10.88 6.30 36.24
CA GLU A 326 10.92 5.18 35.30
C GLU A 326 9.49 4.74 34.96
N ALA A 327 9.33 4.18 33.76
CA ALA A 327 8.08 3.53 33.38
C ALA A 327 8.32 2.29 32.54
N GLU A 328 7.42 1.32 32.67
CA GLU A 328 7.36 0.12 31.86
C GLU A 328 5.98 0.03 31.21
N ILE A 329 5.94 -0.30 29.92
CA ILE A 329 4.69 -0.46 29.18
C ILE A 329 4.62 -1.89 28.64
N SER A 330 3.62 -2.61 29.10
CA SER A 330 3.36 -4.00 28.77
C SER A 330 2.01 -4.13 28.07
N PHE A 331 1.99 -4.75 26.89
CA PHE A 331 0.79 -5.03 26.11
C PHE A 331 0.43 -6.51 26.18
N PHE A 332 -0.87 -6.82 26.15
CA PHE A 332 -1.37 -8.16 26.42
C PHE A 332 -2.09 -8.77 25.22
N THR A 333 -1.68 -9.97 24.84
CA THR A 333 -2.50 -10.91 24.06
C THR A 333 -2.95 -12.05 24.99
N PRO A 334 -3.81 -12.97 24.53
CA PRO A 334 -4.27 -14.09 25.34
C PRO A 334 -3.15 -14.96 25.94
N ASP A 335 -1.99 -15.01 25.29
CA ASP A 335 -0.91 -15.98 25.51
C ASP A 335 0.46 -15.37 25.84
N ARG A 336 0.62 -14.05 25.76
CA ARG A 336 1.89 -13.38 26.01
C ARG A 336 1.75 -11.91 26.38
N THR A 337 2.87 -11.39 26.86
CA THR A 337 3.07 -9.97 27.14
C THR A 337 4.18 -9.43 26.25
N ASP A 338 3.90 -8.34 25.54
CA ASP A 338 4.89 -7.60 24.75
C ASP A 338 5.30 -6.33 25.49
N MET A 339 6.60 -6.16 25.76
CA MET A 339 7.12 -4.97 26.42
C MET A 339 7.65 -3.95 25.41
N LEU A 340 7.21 -2.70 25.51
CA LEU A 340 7.79 -1.60 24.74
C LEU A 340 8.98 -0.99 25.47
N LYS A 341 10.03 -0.67 24.72
CA LYS A 341 11.20 -0.01 25.27
C LYS A 341 10.90 1.46 25.56
N VAL A 342 10.74 1.79 26.84
CA VAL A 342 10.68 3.17 27.31
C VAL A 342 12.09 3.77 27.31
N LYS A 343 12.24 4.93 26.65
CA LYS A 343 13.51 5.65 26.48
C LYS A 343 13.65 6.82 27.44
N LYS A 344 12.53 7.47 27.77
CA LYS A 344 12.48 8.64 28.64
C LYS A 344 11.09 8.77 29.23
N VAL A 345 11.04 9.16 30.50
CA VAL A 345 9.83 9.56 31.21
C VAL A 345 10.13 10.86 31.94
N VAL A 346 9.23 11.83 31.83
CA VAL A 346 9.35 13.11 32.53
C VAL A 346 7.97 13.69 32.77
N VAL A 347 7.80 14.36 33.92
CA VAL A 347 6.63 15.22 34.18
C VAL A 347 7.04 16.65 33.92
N GLU A 348 6.32 17.33 33.02
CA GLU A 348 6.57 18.72 32.65
C GLU A 348 5.27 19.34 32.13
N ASP A 349 4.94 20.56 32.55
CA ASP A 349 3.71 21.28 32.16
C ASP A 349 2.42 20.51 32.48
N ASP A 350 2.34 19.86 33.66
CA ASP A 350 1.23 18.99 34.07
C ASP A 350 0.95 17.82 33.11
N LEU A 351 1.96 17.42 32.33
CA LEU A 351 1.91 16.27 31.45
C LEU A 351 2.97 15.24 31.84
N LEU A 352 2.56 13.98 31.88
CA LEU A 352 3.48 12.85 31.86
C LEU A 352 3.88 12.58 30.40
N LYS A 353 5.13 12.88 30.06
CA LYS A 353 5.71 12.72 28.72
C LYS A 353 6.56 11.45 28.70
N VAL A 354 6.19 10.49 27.85
CA VAL A 354 6.88 9.21 27.67
C VAL A 354 7.39 9.09 26.24
N ILE A 355 8.67 8.75 26.06
CA ILE A 355 9.22 8.41 24.74
C ILE A 355 9.40 6.90 24.70
N ILE A 356 8.73 6.26 23.75
CA ILE A 356 8.86 4.82 23.48
C ILE A 356 9.57 4.56 22.17
N SER A 357 10.25 3.42 22.09
CA SER A 357 10.88 2.91 20.89
C SER A 357 10.32 1.53 20.59
N ASP A 358 9.78 1.40 19.38
CA ASP A 358 9.19 0.19 18.84
C ASP A 358 10.12 -0.33 17.74
N SER A 359 10.97 -1.30 18.10
CA SER A 359 11.95 -1.87 17.18
C SER A 359 11.29 -2.67 16.06
N ILE A 360 10.11 -3.23 16.31
CA ILE A 360 9.37 -4.03 15.33
C ILE A 360 8.87 -3.13 14.21
N ARG A 361 8.29 -1.97 14.55
CA ARG A 361 7.78 -0.99 13.57
C ARG A 361 8.83 0.03 13.14
N ASN A 362 10.07 -0.11 13.62
CA ASN A 362 11.16 0.86 13.47
C ASN A 362 10.69 2.31 13.71
N MET A 363 9.98 2.51 14.83
CA MET A 363 9.23 3.73 15.10
C MET A 363 9.53 4.24 16.51
N ASN A 364 9.67 5.55 16.66
CA ASN A 364 9.72 6.20 17.97
C ASN A 364 8.44 7.02 18.16
N SER A 365 7.83 6.89 19.32
CA SER A 365 6.56 7.56 19.62
C SER A 365 6.71 8.42 20.87
N LYS A 366 6.19 9.65 20.80
CA LYS A 366 6.09 10.56 21.94
C LYS A 366 4.67 10.48 22.47
N ILE A 367 4.51 9.88 23.63
CA ILE A 367 3.24 9.81 24.35
C ILE A 367 3.19 10.96 25.35
N ARG A 368 2.05 11.63 25.41
CA ARG A 368 1.75 12.64 26.41
C ARG A 368 0.48 12.19 27.12
N PHE A 369 0.49 12.22 28.44
CA PHE A 369 -0.67 11.92 29.27
C PHE A 369 -1.04 13.13 30.13
N THR A 370 -2.32 13.39 30.26
CA THR A 370 -2.90 14.25 31.29
C THR A 370 -3.61 13.37 32.32
N LEU A 371 -3.62 13.79 33.58
CA LEU A 371 -4.46 13.18 34.61
C LEU A 371 -5.80 13.92 34.63
N LYS A 372 -6.91 13.21 34.64
CA LYS A 372 -8.24 13.80 34.75
C LYS A 372 -9.17 12.85 35.48
N ASN A 373 -9.66 13.26 36.65
CA ASN A 373 -10.58 12.46 37.47
C ASN A 373 -10.06 11.03 37.73
N GLY A 374 -8.76 10.88 38.00
CA GLY A 374 -8.14 9.58 38.27
C GLY A 374 -7.90 8.69 37.03
N VAL A 375 -8.00 9.26 35.83
CA VAL A 375 -7.70 8.60 34.54
C VAL A 375 -6.53 9.30 33.86
N LEU A 376 -5.57 8.54 33.35
CA LEU A 376 -4.54 9.02 32.43
C LEU A 376 -5.10 8.96 31.01
N GLU A 377 -5.49 10.12 30.48
CA GLU A 377 -5.86 10.30 29.07
C GLU A 377 -4.61 10.70 28.30
N GLY A 378 -4.31 10.01 27.19
CA GLY A 378 -3.08 10.26 26.45
C GLY A 378 -3.21 10.21 24.94
N VAL A 379 -2.27 10.90 24.29
CA VAL A 379 -2.09 10.88 22.83
C VAL A 379 -0.63 10.61 22.53
N SER A 380 -0.36 9.60 21.70
CA SER A 380 0.96 9.39 21.14
C SER A 380 1.06 9.92 19.73
N GLU A 381 2.12 10.66 19.45
CA GLU A 381 2.52 11.08 18.10
C GLU A 381 3.77 10.29 17.67
N SER A 382 3.75 9.76 16.46
CA SER A 382 4.91 9.12 15.86
C SER A 382 4.99 9.39 14.36
N PHE A 383 6.20 9.24 13.83
CA PHE A 383 6.48 9.37 12.41
C PHE A 383 7.32 8.19 11.95
N GLY A 384 6.86 7.48 10.93
CA GLY A 384 7.53 6.31 10.36
C GLY A 384 7.33 6.27 8.86
N GLY A 385 8.43 6.25 8.10
CA GLY A 385 8.39 6.35 6.64
C GLY A 385 7.78 7.68 6.18
N ASN A 386 6.65 7.61 5.48
CA ASN A 386 5.88 8.76 5.00
C ASN A 386 4.50 8.83 5.69
N ILE A 387 4.40 8.34 6.93
CA ILE A 387 3.15 8.29 7.68
C ILE A 387 3.35 8.94 9.04
N LYS A 388 2.47 9.89 9.35
CA LYS A 388 2.32 10.44 10.70
C LYS A 388 1.19 9.71 11.41
N ASN A 389 1.40 9.30 12.66
CA ASN A 389 0.41 8.58 13.45
C ASN A 389 0.06 9.37 14.71
N TYR A 390 -1.23 9.39 15.04
CA TYR A 390 -1.77 9.83 16.30
C TYR A 390 -2.64 8.74 16.89
N LYS A 391 -2.36 8.33 18.13
CA LYS A 391 -3.06 7.23 18.77
C LYS A 391 -3.50 7.63 20.17
N ASN A 392 -4.75 7.35 20.50
CA ASN A 392 -5.32 7.60 21.82
C ASN A 392 -4.95 6.50 22.82
N TRP A 393 -4.85 6.90 24.09
CA TRP A 393 -4.54 6.05 25.22
C TRP A 393 -5.47 6.42 26.38
N ASN A 394 -5.97 5.42 27.09
CA ASN A 394 -6.83 5.63 28.25
C ASN A 394 -6.47 4.61 29.33
N LEU A 395 -5.99 5.08 30.47
CA LEU A 395 -5.59 4.22 31.58
C LEU A 395 -6.18 4.68 32.90
N SER A 396 -6.48 3.73 33.78
CA SER A 396 -7.04 3.94 35.12
C SER A 396 -6.42 2.96 36.11
N ARG A 397 -6.84 3.02 37.38
CA ARG A 397 -6.45 2.03 38.39
C ARG A 397 -7.32 0.76 38.38
N ASP A 398 -8.38 0.73 37.58
CA ASP A 398 -9.24 -0.45 37.40
C ASP A 398 -8.56 -1.45 36.46
N ASN A 399 -8.34 -2.67 36.92
CA ASN A 399 -7.64 -3.74 36.20
C ASN A 399 -8.50 -4.48 35.17
N ILE A 400 -9.81 -4.20 35.10
CA ILE A 400 -10.72 -4.85 34.13
C ILE A 400 -10.79 -4.04 32.84
N LYS A 401 -10.40 -4.63 31.70
CA LYS A 401 -10.45 -3.99 30.37
C LYS A 401 -11.06 -4.94 29.34
N GLY A 402 -12.08 -4.48 28.62
CA GLY A 402 -12.80 -5.31 27.66
C GLY A 402 -13.43 -6.58 28.26
N GLY A 403 -13.74 -6.58 29.56
CA GLY A 403 -14.23 -7.75 30.28
C GLY A 403 -13.14 -8.69 30.82
N VAL A 404 -11.86 -8.37 30.60
CA VAL A 404 -10.71 -9.18 31.03
C VAL A 404 -10.01 -8.51 32.21
N ASP A 405 -9.80 -9.26 33.30
CA ASP A 405 -8.91 -8.86 34.39
C ASP A 405 -7.44 -9.02 33.95
N LEU A 406 -6.75 -7.90 33.75
CA LEU A 406 -5.37 -7.90 33.25
C LEU A 406 -4.34 -8.44 34.27
N GLU A 407 -4.62 -8.35 35.57
CA GLU A 407 -3.75 -8.97 36.60
C GLU A 407 -3.90 -10.48 36.60
N GLN A 408 -5.12 -10.96 36.48
CA GLN A 408 -5.37 -12.39 36.36
C GLN A 408 -4.73 -12.95 35.09
N LEU A 409 -4.85 -12.22 33.96
CA LEU A 409 -4.21 -12.59 32.71
C LEU A 409 -2.68 -12.61 32.83
N LEU A 410 -2.07 -11.60 33.45
CA LEU A 410 -0.63 -11.56 33.68
C LEU A 410 -0.14 -12.78 34.48
N ASN A 411 -0.85 -13.13 35.56
CA ASN A 411 -0.54 -14.33 36.35
C ASN A 411 -0.69 -15.61 35.54
N MET A 412 -1.73 -15.71 34.70
CA MET A 412 -1.93 -16.86 33.82
C MET A 412 -0.81 -17.02 32.78
N ILE A 413 -0.33 -15.92 32.20
CA ILE A 413 0.81 -15.94 31.26
C ILE A 413 2.09 -16.37 31.98
N SER A 414 2.33 -15.89 33.21
CA SER A 414 3.45 -16.34 34.03
C SER A 414 3.37 -17.85 34.33
N ASP A 415 2.20 -18.33 34.73
CA ASP A 415 1.93 -19.76 34.93
C ASP A 415 2.17 -20.57 33.65
N PHE A 416 1.76 -20.05 32.49
CA PHE A 416 1.96 -20.71 31.21
C PHE A 416 3.45 -20.90 30.90
N ASN A 417 4.27 -19.86 31.11
CA ASN A 417 5.72 -19.95 30.93
C ASN A 417 6.38 -20.97 31.86
N VAL A 418 5.81 -21.19 33.05
CA VAL A 418 6.26 -22.24 33.97
C VAL A 418 5.75 -23.62 33.53
N ASP A 419 4.49 -23.72 33.09
CA ASP A 419 3.89 -24.97 32.60
C ASP A 419 4.62 -25.47 31.34
N ILE A 420 5.05 -24.60 30.43
CA ILE A 420 5.87 -24.97 29.25
C ILE A 420 7.19 -25.63 29.67
N LYS A 421 7.80 -25.23 30.79
CA LYS A 421 9.05 -25.83 31.26
C LYS A 421 8.84 -27.19 31.93
N ASN A 422 7.67 -27.39 32.53
CA ASN A 422 7.34 -28.58 33.29
C ASN A 422 6.60 -29.65 32.48
N ARG A 423 6.05 -29.27 31.32
CA ARG A 423 5.26 -30.10 30.40
C ARG A 423 5.81 -29.93 28.99
N ASN A 424 5.26 -30.64 28.02
CA ASN A 424 5.51 -30.29 26.62
C ASN A 424 4.67 -29.05 26.23
N TYR A 425 5.12 -28.33 25.20
CA TYR A 425 4.50 -27.07 24.75
C TYR A 425 3.03 -27.21 24.40
N ILE A 426 2.62 -28.31 23.76
CA ILE A 426 1.23 -28.55 23.33
C ILE A 426 0.31 -28.67 24.54
N GLU A 427 0.67 -29.52 25.51
CA GLU A 427 -0.14 -29.73 26.72
C GLU A 427 -0.27 -28.43 27.54
N ALA A 428 0.84 -27.69 27.69
CA ALA A 428 0.83 -26.39 28.36
C ALA A 428 -0.10 -25.40 27.64
N SER A 429 -0.04 -25.35 26.31
CA SER A 429 -0.83 -24.44 25.48
C SER A 429 -2.33 -24.75 25.55
N LEU A 430 -2.72 -26.02 25.40
CA LEU A 430 -4.13 -26.44 25.50
C LEU A 430 -4.72 -26.08 26.88
N ARG A 431 -3.95 -26.31 27.96
CA ARG A 431 -4.36 -25.93 29.32
C ARG A 431 -4.49 -24.42 29.47
N HIS A 432 -3.52 -23.66 28.94
CA HIS A 432 -3.54 -22.20 28.99
C HIS A 432 -4.77 -21.63 28.27
N TYR A 433 -5.02 -22.04 27.03
CA TYR A 433 -6.16 -21.55 26.27
C TYR A 433 -7.50 -21.98 26.89
N ASN A 434 -7.60 -23.16 27.51
CA ASN A 434 -8.79 -23.55 28.28
C ASN A 434 -9.00 -22.64 29.51
N LYS A 435 -7.93 -22.31 30.24
CA LYS A 435 -8.01 -21.32 31.34
C LYS A 435 -8.45 -19.96 30.81
N TYR A 436 -7.91 -19.51 29.68
CA TYR A 436 -8.26 -18.24 29.06
C TYR A 436 -9.73 -18.21 28.63
N SER A 437 -10.24 -19.28 28.01
CA SER A 437 -11.67 -19.42 27.69
C SER A 437 -12.58 -19.21 28.91
N LYS A 438 -12.18 -19.76 30.07
CA LYS A 438 -12.92 -19.56 31.33
C LYS A 438 -12.84 -18.13 31.84
N LEU A 439 -11.70 -17.46 31.65
CA LEU A 439 -11.51 -16.06 32.03
C LEU A 439 -12.44 -15.14 31.22
N VAL A 440 -12.56 -15.38 29.91
CA VAL A 440 -13.39 -14.55 29.02
C VAL A 440 -14.85 -14.99 28.93
N GLY A 441 -15.18 -16.17 29.45
CA GLY A 441 -16.55 -16.71 29.46
C GLY A 441 -17.01 -17.26 28.10
N GLU A 442 -16.10 -17.45 27.15
CA GLU A 442 -16.36 -18.00 25.82
C GLU A 442 -15.22 -18.92 25.38
N GLU A 443 -15.49 -19.83 24.45
CA GLU A 443 -14.45 -20.71 23.91
C GLU A 443 -13.47 -19.89 23.07
N TYR A 444 -12.23 -19.77 23.56
CA TYR A 444 -11.14 -19.15 22.84
C TYR A 444 -10.24 -20.21 22.19
N LYS A 445 -10.00 -20.02 20.90
CA LYS A 445 -9.07 -20.80 20.10
C LYS A 445 -8.21 -19.85 19.26
N PRO A 446 -6.88 -19.87 19.38
CA PRO A 446 -6.01 -19.05 18.54
C PRO A 446 -6.20 -19.43 17.09
N SER A 447 -6.35 -18.45 16.20
CA SER A 447 -6.54 -18.76 14.77
C SER A 447 -5.30 -19.45 14.17
N GLU A 448 -5.50 -20.31 13.18
CA GLU A 448 -4.43 -20.95 12.41
C GLU A 448 -3.38 -19.96 11.91
N ASN A 449 -3.81 -18.92 11.21
CA ASN A 449 -2.93 -17.90 10.63
C ASN A 449 -2.04 -17.19 11.67
N TYR A 450 -2.50 -17.05 12.91
CA TYR A 450 -1.68 -16.46 13.99
C TYR A 450 -0.58 -17.42 14.42
N LEU A 451 -0.94 -18.68 14.69
CA LEU A 451 0.02 -19.69 15.15
C LEU A 451 1.06 -19.99 14.06
N ASN A 452 0.64 -20.09 12.79
CA ASN A 452 1.57 -20.24 11.67
C ASN A 452 2.55 -19.06 11.60
N ALA A 453 2.08 -17.82 11.69
CA ALA A 453 2.97 -16.66 11.70
C ALA A 453 3.94 -16.67 12.90
N GLN A 454 3.51 -17.13 14.07
CA GLN A 454 4.41 -17.30 15.22
C GLN A 454 5.49 -18.34 14.95
N ALA A 455 5.14 -19.49 14.38
CA ALA A 455 6.12 -20.51 14.02
C ALA A 455 7.20 -19.96 13.07
N TYR A 456 6.80 -19.25 12.01
CA TYR A 456 7.75 -18.64 11.08
C TYR A 456 8.61 -17.56 11.74
N ASN A 457 8.09 -16.77 12.68
CA ASN A 457 8.90 -15.82 13.43
C ASN A 457 9.98 -16.53 14.26
N TYR A 458 9.65 -17.64 14.91
CA TYR A 458 10.64 -18.47 15.62
C TYR A 458 11.69 -19.05 14.67
N PHE A 459 11.30 -19.52 13.48
CA PHE A 459 12.28 -19.98 12.49
C PHE A 459 13.16 -18.85 11.93
N GLN A 460 12.69 -17.60 11.92
CA GLN A 460 13.49 -16.45 11.53
C GLN A 460 14.46 -16.01 12.64
N SER A 461 14.07 -16.16 13.91
CA SER A 461 14.95 -15.91 15.06
C SER A 461 15.92 -17.07 15.35
N GLY A 462 15.77 -18.20 14.65
CA GLY A 462 16.61 -19.40 14.83
C GLY A 462 16.12 -20.35 15.93
N GLU A 463 14.97 -20.07 16.52
CA GLU A 463 14.31 -20.87 17.57
C GLU A 463 13.52 -22.04 16.96
N ASN A 464 14.22 -22.91 16.23
CA ASN A 464 13.60 -23.95 15.40
C ASN A 464 12.73 -24.94 16.18
N GLU A 465 13.11 -25.29 17.41
CA GLU A 465 12.34 -26.22 18.24
C GLU A 465 10.97 -25.64 18.61
N LEU A 466 10.94 -24.37 19.05
CA LEU A 466 9.69 -23.66 19.35
C LEU A 466 8.82 -23.49 18.10
N GLY A 467 9.42 -23.21 16.94
CA GLY A 467 8.68 -23.16 15.67
C GLY A 467 7.97 -24.48 15.35
N MET A 468 8.64 -25.62 15.57
CA MET A 468 8.04 -26.95 15.38
C MET A 468 6.96 -27.29 16.42
N ASP A 469 7.16 -26.89 17.67
CA ASP A 469 6.16 -27.05 18.73
C ASP A 469 4.87 -26.28 18.43
N VAL A 470 5.00 -25.04 17.92
CA VAL A 470 3.86 -24.22 17.50
C VAL A 470 3.13 -24.85 16.31
N LEU A 471 3.84 -25.34 15.29
CA LEU A 471 3.22 -26.05 14.16
C LEU A 471 2.49 -27.33 14.59
N SER A 472 3.03 -28.03 15.60
CA SER A 472 2.37 -29.19 16.21
C SER A 472 1.09 -28.80 16.92
N LEU A 473 1.09 -27.67 17.63
CA LEU A 473 -0.12 -27.10 18.22
C LEU A 473 -1.15 -26.68 17.16
N VAL A 474 -0.71 -26.18 16.00
CA VAL A 474 -1.62 -25.86 14.90
C VAL A 474 -2.31 -27.12 14.40
N LEU A 475 -1.59 -28.24 14.21
CA LEU A 475 -2.20 -29.52 13.82
C LEU A 475 -3.21 -30.03 14.85
N GLU A 476 -2.94 -29.85 16.14
CA GLU A 476 -3.86 -30.23 17.21
C GLU A 476 -5.16 -29.42 17.14
N PHE A 477 -5.07 -28.11 16.93
CA PHE A 477 -6.23 -27.25 16.82
C PHE A 477 -6.95 -27.37 15.46
N TYR A 478 -6.24 -27.59 14.37
CA TYR A 478 -6.74 -27.54 13.00
C TYR A 478 -6.38 -28.81 12.21
N PRO A 479 -6.80 -30.01 12.68
CA PRO A 479 -6.38 -31.28 12.08
C PRO A 479 -6.95 -31.52 10.67
N ASN A 480 -7.89 -30.70 10.20
CA ASN A 480 -8.45 -30.79 8.85
C ASN A 480 -7.91 -29.69 7.91
N SER A 481 -7.03 -28.81 8.38
CA SER A 481 -6.51 -27.71 7.56
C SER A 481 -5.30 -28.15 6.75
N ILE A 482 -5.44 -28.19 5.43
CA ILE A 482 -4.35 -28.61 4.53
C ILE A 482 -3.19 -27.62 4.55
N ASN A 483 -3.49 -26.32 4.74
CA ASN A 483 -2.47 -25.30 4.91
C ASN A 483 -1.55 -25.59 6.11
N THR A 484 -2.08 -26.17 7.20
CA THR A 484 -1.27 -26.57 8.35
C THR A 484 -0.30 -27.72 8.02
N TYR A 485 -0.75 -28.73 7.27
CA TYR A 485 0.12 -29.82 6.80
C TYR A 485 1.21 -29.31 5.84
N ILE A 486 0.86 -28.34 4.98
CA ILE A 486 1.80 -27.69 4.08
C ILE A 486 2.91 -27.00 4.89
N SER A 487 2.54 -26.07 5.79
CA SER A 487 3.51 -25.34 6.61
C SER A 487 4.38 -26.26 7.48
N TYR A 488 3.80 -27.33 8.03
CA TYR A 488 4.56 -28.32 8.81
C TYR A 488 5.57 -29.08 7.96
N GLY A 489 5.16 -29.59 6.79
CA GLY A 489 6.05 -30.34 5.90
C GLY A 489 7.19 -29.47 5.35
N GLU A 490 6.90 -28.23 4.97
CA GLU A 490 7.90 -27.25 4.52
C GLU A 490 8.92 -26.94 5.62
N ALA A 491 8.46 -26.69 6.85
CA ALA A 491 9.34 -26.44 7.98
C ALA A 491 10.25 -27.64 8.28
N LEU A 492 9.72 -28.87 8.26
CA LEU A 492 10.52 -30.08 8.40
C LEU A 492 11.59 -30.20 7.31
N ASN A 493 11.23 -29.93 6.06
CA ASN A 493 12.18 -29.97 4.95
C ASN A 493 13.30 -28.95 5.12
N ARG A 494 12.96 -27.70 5.50
CA ARG A 494 13.94 -26.64 5.81
C ARG A 494 14.90 -27.03 6.93
N LEU A 495 14.45 -27.84 7.88
CA LEU A 495 15.26 -28.37 8.98
C LEU A 495 16.03 -29.66 8.61
N GLY A 496 16.00 -30.08 7.34
CA GLY A 496 16.69 -31.28 6.85
C GLY A 496 15.98 -32.60 7.18
N LYS A 497 14.74 -32.55 7.66
CA LYS A 497 13.95 -33.71 8.07
C LYS A 497 13.06 -34.22 6.92
N GLN A 498 13.68 -34.48 5.78
CA GLN A 498 13.01 -34.80 4.51
C GLN A 498 12.00 -35.96 4.61
N LYS A 499 12.37 -37.03 5.32
CA LYS A 499 11.49 -38.21 5.50
C LYS A 499 10.23 -37.88 6.29
N GLU A 500 10.38 -37.11 7.37
CA GLU A 500 9.24 -36.66 8.19
C GLU A 500 8.34 -35.73 7.38
N ALA A 501 8.92 -34.85 6.55
CA ALA A 501 8.16 -33.96 5.66
C ALA A 501 7.28 -34.75 4.68
N ILE A 502 7.84 -35.79 4.05
CA ILE A 502 7.11 -36.69 3.15
C ILE A 502 5.93 -37.35 3.86
N ASP A 503 6.12 -37.82 5.09
CA ASP A 503 5.05 -38.46 5.87
C ASP A 503 3.93 -37.47 6.24
N ILE A 504 4.28 -36.22 6.54
CA ILE A 504 3.31 -35.14 6.79
C ILE A 504 2.52 -34.81 5.53
N PHE A 505 3.18 -34.66 4.37
CA PHE A 505 2.49 -34.37 3.11
C PHE A 505 1.54 -35.49 2.69
N LYS A 506 1.95 -36.76 2.85
CA LYS A 506 1.06 -37.90 2.58
C LYS A 506 -0.22 -37.86 3.41
N LYS A 507 -0.10 -37.58 4.72
CA LYS A 507 -1.26 -37.43 5.62
C LYS A 507 -2.15 -36.27 5.19
N GLY A 508 -1.55 -35.12 4.84
CA GLY A 508 -2.29 -33.97 4.34
C GLY A 508 -3.05 -34.29 3.05
N ILE A 509 -2.45 -35.03 2.11
CA ILE A 509 -3.10 -35.46 0.87
C ILE A 509 -4.31 -36.38 1.16
N GLU A 510 -4.18 -37.33 2.07
CA GLU A 510 -5.30 -38.21 2.47
C GLU A 510 -6.50 -37.40 2.98
N ILE A 511 -6.23 -36.36 3.79
CA ILE A 511 -7.27 -35.47 4.34
C ILE A 511 -7.83 -34.56 3.24
N ALA A 512 -6.98 -34.01 2.36
CA ALA A 512 -7.37 -33.14 1.27
C ALA A 512 -8.29 -33.86 0.28
N LEU A 513 -7.97 -35.11 -0.06
CA LEU A 513 -8.82 -35.98 -0.89
C LEU A 513 -10.18 -36.25 -0.24
N LYS A 514 -10.20 -36.51 1.07
CA LYS A 514 -11.44 -36.78 1.80
C LYS A 514 -12.37 -35.56 1.85
N ASN A 515 -11.79 -34.36 1.91
CA ASN A 515 -12.53 -33.11 2.11
C ASN A 515 -12.72 -32.30 0.81
N GLU A 516 -12.26 -32.80 -0.33
CA GLU A 516 -12.25 -32.07 -1.63
C GLU A 516 -11.58 -30.69 -1.50
N ASP A 517 -10.45 -30.63 -0.80
CA ASP A 517 -9.80 -29.36 -0.45
C ASP A 517 -9.09 -28.71 -1.66
N PRO A 518 -9.27 -27.39 -1.90
CA PRO A 518 -8.67 -26.69 -3.03
C PRO A 518 -7.14 -26.63 -3.01
N LEU A 519 -6.50 -26.87 -1.86
CA LEU A 519 -5.03 -26.93 -1.73
C LEU A 519 -4.45 -28.31 -2.06
N LEU A 520 -5.27 -29.29 -2.43
CA LEU A 520 -4.79 -30.61 -2.86
C LEU A 520 -3.69 -30.53 -3.95
N PRO A 521 -3.82 -29.72 -5.02
CA PRO A 521 -2.75 -29.63 -6.03
C PRO A 521 -1.43 -29.09 -5.46
N VAL A 522 -1.50 -28.16 -4.50
CA VAL A 522 -0.32 -27.54 -3.88
C VAL A 522 0.45 -28.56 -3.06
N ILE A 523 -0.23 -29.27 -2.16
CA ILE A 523 0.42 -30.26 -1.30
C ILE A 523 0.94 -31.47 -2.09
N GLN A 524 0.28 -31.82 -3.20
CA GLN A 524 0.75 -32.86 -4.13
C GLN A 524 2.06 -32.43 -4.82
N SER A 525 2.12 -31.19 -5.33
CA SER A 525 3.33 -30.63 -5.94
C SER A 525 4.50 -30.64 -4.96
N ASN A 526 4.29 -30.19 -3.72
CA ASN A 526 5.34 -30.20 -2.69
C ASN A 526 5.88 -31.61 -2.42
N LEU A 527 5.01 -32.63 -2.39
CA LEU A 527 5.45 -34.02 -2.23
C LEU A 527 6.25 -34.52 -3.45
N ASP A 528 5.82 -34.20 -4.66
CA ASP A 528 6.48 -34.60 -5.89
C ASP A 528 7.87 -33.95 -6.00
N ASP A 529 7.98 -32.66 -5.73
CA ASP A 529 9.25 -31.93 -5.70
C ASP A 529 10.22 -32.52 -4.68
N LEU A 530 9.74 -32.88 -3.49
CA LEU A 530 10.53 -33.53 -2.46
C LEU A 530 11.06 -34.91 -2.87
N ASN A 531 10.23 -35.71 -3.55
CA ASN A 531 10.63 -37.02 -4.05
C ASN A 531 11.69 -36.90 -5.17
N GLU A 532 11.66 -35.80 -5.93
CA GLU A 532 12.63 -35.49 -6.99
C GLU A 532 13.87 -34.73 -6.49
N ASN A 533 13.99 -34.48 -5.19
CA ASN A 533 15.03 -33.63 -4.57
C ASN A 533 15.09 -32.20 -5.15
N LYS A 534 13.96 -31.67 -5.59
CA LYS A 534 13.82 -30.26 -5.96
C LYS A 534 13.63 -29.40 -4.71
N ALA A 535 13.99 -28.13 -4.81
CA ALA A 535 13.61 -27.15 -3.79
C ALA A 535 12.10 -26.96 -3.83
N LEU A 536 11.47 -26.86 -2.67
CA LEU A 536 10.05 -26.52 -2.58
C LEU A 536 9.89 -25.04 -2.94
N ASP A 537 8.83 -24.72 -3.69
CA ASP A 537 8.36 -23.34 -3.82
C ASP A 537 7.86 -22.89 -2.44
N GLU A 538 8.71 -22.20 -1.68
CA GLU A 538 8.31 -21.65 -0.39
C GLU A 538 7.17 -20.65 -0.64
N ILE A 539 5.97 -20.95 -0.12
CA ILE A 539 4.96 -19.92 0.02
C ILE A 539 5.58 -18.89 0.96
N PRO A 540 5.81 -17.63 0.51
CA PRO A 540 6.33 -16.62 1.40
C PRO A 540 5.43 -16.59 2.63
N PRO A 541 6.00 -16.54 3.85
CA PRO A 541 5.19 -16.58 5.06
C PRO A 541 4.07 -15.55 4.90
N PRO A 542 2.82 -15.87 5.29
CA PRO A 542 1.76 -14.89 5.22
C PRO A 542 2.29 -13.60 5.84
N PRO A 543 2.04 -12.42 5.22
CA PRO A 543 2.57 -11.17 5.72
C PRO A 543 2.33 -11.13 7.22
N PRO A 544 3.33 -10.68 8.02
CA PRO A 544 3.22 -10.66 9.47
C PRO A 544 1.83 -10.13 9.79
N PRO A 545 1.05 -10.86 10.60
CA PRO A 545 -0.38 -10.62 10.76
C PRO A 545 -0.61 -9.11 10.81
N PRO A 546 -1.51 -8.53 9.99
CA PRO A 546 -1.66 -7.07 9.92
C PRO A 546 -1.95 -6.64 11.33
N ASN A 547 -0.94 -6.11 12.05
CA ASN A 547 -0.79 -6.25 13.51
C ASN A 547 -2.15 -6.58 14.13
N ARG A 548 -2.38 -7.89 14.31
CA ARG A 548 -3.69 -8.55 14.52
C ARG A 548 -4.48 -8.06 15.71
#